data_AF-A0A9P4XYH7-F1
#
_entry.id   AF-A0A9P4XYH7-F1
#
_cell.length_a   1.000
_cell.length_b   1.000
_cell.length_c   1.000
_cell.angle_alpha   90.00
_cell.angle_beta   90.00
_cell.angle_gamma   90.00
#
_symmetry.space_group_name_H-M   'P 1'
#
loop_
_entity.id
_entity.type
_entity.pdbx_description
1 polymer ?
#
loop_
_entity_poly.entity_id
_entity_poly.type
_entity_poly.pdbx_seq_one_letter_code
_entity_poly.pdbx_strand_id
1 'polypeptide(L)' 'MAICITIPSWADHVAIFKTSGLTAKKHRYYNEDTIDLDFDGMVADIKASPRGSNFLLHACAH' A
#
# COMPACT_ATOMS: atom_id res chain seq x y z
N MET A 1 -4.61 14.64 -0.22
CA MET A 1 -5.15 13.28 -0.40
C MET A 1 -4.03 12.41 -0.94
N ALA A 2 -3.69 11.30 -0.26
CA ALA A 2 -2.63 10.39 -0.69
C ALA A 2 -3.25 9.01 -0.98
N ILE A 3 -2.80 8.33 -2.03
CA ILE A 3 -3.17 6.93 -2.31
C ILE A 3 -1.97 6.04 -1.96
N CYS A 4 -2.19 5.08 -1.07
CA CYS A 4 -1.17 4.16 -0.57
C CYS A 4 -1.34 2.78 -1.21
N ILE A 5 -0.28 2.23 -1.79
CA ILE A 5 -0.23 0.89 -2.41
C ILE A 5 0.68 -0.03 -1.61
N THR A 6 0.38 -1.33 -1.58
CA THR A 6 1.17 -2.32 -0.84
C THR A 6 2.56 -2.49 -1.42
N ILE A 7 3.51 -2.98 -0.63
CA ILE A 7 4.79 -3.49 -1.12
C ILE A 7 4.87 -4.99 -0.79
N PRO A 8 4.99 -5.86 -1.82
CA PRO A 8 4.85 -5.58 -3.24
C PRO A 8 3.39 -5.24 -3.63
N SER A 9 3.21 -4.74 -4.85
CA SER A 9 1.91 -4.46 -5.47
C SER A 9 1.99 -4.76 -6.97
N TRP A 10 0.85 -4.98 -7.62
CA TRP A 10 0.79 -5.13 -9.08
C TRP A 10 1.29 -3.85 -9.77
N ALA A 11 2.10 -4.00 -10.81
CA ALA A 11 2.70 -2.89 -11.54
C ALA A 11 1.66 -1.93 -12.12
N ASP A 12 0.50 -2.47 -12.51
CA ASP A 12 -0.62 -1.73 -13.08
C ASP A 12 -1.18 -0.67 -12.12
N HIS A 13 -1.14 -0.91 -10.80
CA HIS A 13 -1.61 0.07 -9.82
C HIS A 13 -0.84 1.40 -9.93
N VAL A 14 0.48 1.34 -10.07
CA VAL A 14 1.32 2.54 -10.21
C VAL A 14 0.98 3.28 -11.51
N ALA A 15 0.80 2.54 -12.61
CA ALA A 15 0.47 3.11 -13.90
C ALA A 15 -0.90 3.82 -13.87
N ILE A 16 -1.94 3.15 -13.34
CA ILE A 16 -3.30 3.68 -13.26
C ILE A 16 -3.37 4.93 -12.38
N PHE A 17 -2.71 4.94 -11.22
CA PHE A 17 -2.72 6.13 -10.37
C PHE A 17 -2.00 7.30 -11.04
N LYS A 18 -0.86 7.03 -11.68
CA LYS A 18 -0.11 8.06 -12.40
C LYS A 18 -0.94 8.66 -13.54
N THR A 19 -1.61 7.86 -14.36
CA THR A 19 -2.47 8.36 -15.45
C THR A 19 -3.70 9.10 -14.94
N SER A 20 -4.17 8.77 -13.74
CA SER A 20 -5.27 9.47 -13.05
C SER A 20 -4.82 10.77 -12.35
N GLY A 21 -3.56 11.19 -12.51
CA GLY A 21 -3.01 12.39 -11.85
C GLY A 21 -2.76 12.22 -10.35
N LEU A 22 -2.76 10.99 -9.85
CA LEU A 22 -2.53 10.66 -8.45
C LEU A 22 -1.09 10.19 -8.21
N THR A 23 -0.50 10.62 -7.11
CA THR A 23 0.81 10.12 -6.66
C THR A 23 0.63 8.98 -5.67
N ALA A 24 1.08 7.78 -6.05
CA ALA A 24 1.06 6.62 -5.18
C ALA A 24 2.22 6.64 -4.18
N LYS A 25 1.88 6.53 -2.89
CA LYS A 25 2.82 6.21 -1.81
C LYS A 25 2.81 4.72 -1.57
N LYS A 26 3.90 4.20 -1.02
CA LYS A 26 3.99 2.79 -0.66
C LYS A 26 3.72 2.61 0.84
N HIS A 27 3.13 1.48 1.21
CA HIS A 27 2.98 1.04 2.61
C HIS A 27 3.33 -0.44 2.74
N ARG A 28 3.81 -0.83 3.92
CA ARG A 28 4.24 -2.20 4.24
C ARG A 28 3.07 -3.17 4.18
N TYR A 29 3.36 -4.36 3.66
CA TYR A 29 2.38 -5.43 3.48
C TYR A 29 3.02 -6.81 3.55
N TYR A 30 4.14 -7.06 2.87
CA TYR A 30 4.78 -8.38 2.88
C TYR A 30 6.07 -8.37 3.68
N ASN A 31 6.21 -9.35 4.59
CA ASN A 31 7.44 -9.63 5.32
C ASN A 31 8.18 -10.78 4.63
N GLU A 32 9.36 -10.49 4.09
CA GLU A 32 10.18 -11.47 3.36
C GLU A 32 10.80 -12.55 4.25
N ASP A 33 11.04 -12.25 5.53
CA ASP A 33 11.62 -13.20 6.49
C ASP A 33 10.59 -14.25 6.92
N THR A 34 9.32 -13.85 7.05
CA THR A 34 8.24 -14.74 7.52
C THR A 34 7.35 -15.28 6.40
N ILE A 35 7.47 -14.74 5.17
CA ILE A 35 6.61 -15.09 4.03
C ILE A 35 5.13 -14.88 4.40
N ASP A 36 4.84 -13.75 5.05
CA ASP A 36 3.50 -13.44 5.58
C ASP A 36 3.24 -11.93 5.56
N LEU A 37 2.04 -11.54 5.98
CA LEU A 37 1.63 -10.17 6.17
C LEU A 37 2.46 -9.47 7.26
N ASP A 38 3.15 -8.39 6.88
CA ASP A 38 3.70 -7.40 7.83
C ASP A 38 2.57 -6.56 8.44
N PHE A 39 1.77 -7.17 9.32
CA PHE A 39 0.58 -6.54 9.89
C PHE A 39 0.94 -5.32 10.74
N ASP A 40 1.98 -5.44 11.57
CA ASP A 40 2.42 -4.36 12.45
C ASP A 40 2.98 -3.18 11.64
N GLY A 41 3.76 -3.45 10.59
CA GLY A 41 4.25 -2.44 9.67
C GLY A 41 3.13 -1.75 8.90
N MET A 42 2.16 -2.52 8.40
CA MET A 42 0.97 -1.99 7.72
C MET A 42 0.17 -1.05 8.64
N VAL A 43 -0.09 -1.46 9.90
CA VAL A 43 -0.83 -0.65 10.87
C VAL A 43 -0.05 0.62 11.26
N ALA A 44 1.26 0.53 11.41
CA ALA A 44 2.10 1.70 11.70
C ALA A 44 2.04 2.73 10.57
N ASP A 45 2.08 2.29 9.30
CA ASP A 45 1.98 3.18 8.14
C ASP A 45 0.60 3.84 8.03
N ILE A 46 -0.47 3.11 8.37
CA ILE A 46 -1.84 3.67 8.43
C ILE A 46 -1.94 4.76 9.49
N LYS A 47 -1.41 4.51 10.70
CA LYS A 47 -1.45 5.47 11.82
C LYS A 47 -0.62 6.73 11.55
N ALA A 48 0.50 6.59 10.85
CA ALA A 48 1.37 7.72 10.50
C ALA A 48 0.84 8.54 9.30
N SER A 49 -0.17 8.05 8.60
CA SER A 49 -0.66 8.68 7.37
C SER A 49 -1.57 9.90 7.65
N PRO A 50 -1.49 10.95 6.82
CA PRO A 50 -2.36 12.12 6.96
C PRO A 50 -3.84 11.74 6.89
N ARG A 51 -4.69 12.46 7.62
CA ARG A 51 -6.15 12.30 7.55
C ARG A 51 -6.64 12.45 6.10
N GLY A 52 -7.54 11.55 5.67
CA GLY A 52 -8.04 11.50 4.29
C GLY A 52 -7.09 10.83 3.31
N SER A 53 -6.16 9.99 3.81
CA SER A 53 -5.41 9.06 2.96
C SER A 53 -6.25 7.83 2.63
N ASN A 54 -6.11 7.34 1.40
CA ASN A 54 -6.79 6.14 0.91
C ASN A 54 -5.76 5.01 0.81
N PHE A 55 -6.13 3.81 1.24
CA PHE A 55 -5.28 2.63 1.20
C PHE A 55 -5.87 1.60 0.26
N LEU A 56 -5.08 1.17 -0.74
CA LEU A 56 -5.40 0.01 -1.55
C LEU A 56 -4.91 -1.23 -0.81
N LEU A 57 -5.84 -2.11 -0.45
CA LEU A 57 -5.56 -3.36 0.26
C LEU A 57 -5.93 -4.56 -0.61
N HIS A 58 -5.10 -5.60 -0.57
CA HIS A 58 -5.39 -6.88 -1.19
C HIS A 58 -6.11 -7.77 -0.17
N ALA A 59 -7.40 -8.07 -0.41
CA ALA A 59 -8.20 -8.92 0.47
C ALA A 59 -7.76 -10.39 0.47
N CYS A 60 -7.16 -10.83 -0.63
CA CYS A 60 -6.48 -12.10 -0.78
C CYS A 60 -5.24 -11.82 -1.63
N ALA A 61 -4.06 -12.15 -1.10
CA ALA A 61 -2.80 -12.08 -1.82
C ALA A 61 -2.25 -13.51 -1.97
N HIS A 62 -1.56 -13.74 -3.09
CA HIS A 62 -1.00 -15.04 -3.47
C HIS A 62 0.18 -15.44 -2.61
#